data_AF-A0ABD0N355-F1
#
_entry.id   AF-A0ABD0N355-F1
#
_cell.length_a   1.000
_cell.length_b   1.000
_cell.length_c   1.000
_cell.angle_alpha   90.00
_cell.angle_beta   90.00
_cell.angle_gamma   90.00
#
_symmetry.space_group_name_H-M   'P 1'
#
loop_
_entity.id
_entity.type
_entity.pdbx_description
1 polymer ?
#
loop_
_entity_poly.entity_id
_entity_poly.type
_entity_poly.pdbx_seq_one_letter_code
_entity_poly.pdbx_strand_id
1 'polypeptide(L)' 'DCLQQYIKNFEREKVGGDQLLRITHQELEDLGVSRIGHQELILEAVDLLCAL' A
#
# COMPACT_ATOMS: atom_id res chain seq x y z
N ASP A 1 11.31 -6.74 -3.88
CA ASP A 1 12.10 -6.85 -2.64
C ASP A 1 11.97 -5.67 -1.67
N CYS A 2 12.13 -4.41 -2.10
CA CYS A 2 12.10 -3.25 -1.18
C CYS A 2 10.80 -3.04 -0.38
N LEU A 3 9.65 -3.51 -0.87
CA LEU A 3 8.34 -3.35 -0.21
C LEU A 3 7.94 -4.53 0.70
N GLN A 4 8.66 -5.65 0.67
CA GLN A 4 8.28 -6.86 1.43
C GLN A 4 8.26 -6.61 2.95
N GLN A 5 9.06 -5.66 3.43
CA GLN A 5 9.10 -5.27 4.84
C GLN A 5 7.75 -4.76 5.38
N TYR A 6 6.83 -4.31 4.51
CA TYR A 6 5.52 -3.80 4.92
C TYR A 6 4.43 -4.88 5.01
N ILE A 7 4.66 -6.08 4.48
CA ILE A 7 3.64 -7.14 4.40
C ILE A 7 3.00 -7.39 5.76
N LYS A 8 3.81 -7.52 6.82
CA LYS A 8 3.30 -7.77 8.17
C LYS A 8 2.40 -6.65 8.71
N ASN A 9 2.62 -5.41 8.29
CA ASN A 9 1.80 -4.28 8.73
C ASN A 9 0.43 -4.35 8.05
N PHE A 10 0.40 -4.62 6.75
CA PHE A 10 -0.85 -4.81 6.00
C PHE A 10 -1.64 -6.02 6.50
N GLU A 11 -0.97 -7.14 6.79
CA GLU A 11 -1.61 -8.33 7.37
C GLU A 11 -2.18 -8.06 8.78
N ARG A 12 -1.42 -7.36 9.63
CA ARG A 12 -1.85 -7.02 10.99
C ARG A 12 -3.07 -6.11 11.00
N GLU A 13 -3.08 -5.09 10.14
CA GLU A 13 -4.23 -4.19 9.99
C GLU A 13 -5.35 -4.78 9.12
N LYS A 14 -5.18 -6.02 8.65
CA LYS A 14 -6.15 -6.77 7.83
C LYS A 14 -6.60 -6.00 6.58
N VAL A 15 -5.64 -5.34 5.92
CA VAL A 15 -5.90 -4.61 4.68
C VAL A 15 -6.30 -5.59 3.58
N GLY A 16 -7.58 -5.57 3.23
CA GLY A 16 -8.14 -6.38 2.14
C GLY A 16 -7.97 -5.73 0.77
N GLY A 17 -8.29 -6.47 -0.30
CA GLY A 17 -8.16 -5.96 -1.67
C GLY A 17 -8.98 -4.70 -1.93
N ASP A 18 -10.22 -4.65 -1.46
CA ASP A 18 -11.11 -3.49 -1.64
C ASP A 18 -10.59 -2.22 -0.92
N GLN A 19 -9.97 -2.37 0.26
CA GLN A 19 -9.28 -1.27 0.94
C GLN A 19 -7.99 -0.89 0.23
N LEU A 20 -7.20 -1.89 -0.19
CA LEU A 20 -5.95 -1.67 -0.92
C LEU A 20 -6.19 -0.89 -2.22
N LEU A 21 -7.28 -1.17 -2.95
CA LEU A 21 -7.64 -0.49 -4.20
C LEU A 21 -8.01 0.99 -4.02
N ARG A 22 -8.29 1.43 -2.79
CA ARG A 22 -8.66 2.82 -2.47
C ARG A 22 -7.72 3.45 -1.46
N ILE A 23 -6.57 2.83 -1.23
CA ILE A 23 -5.63 3.23 -0.21
C ILE A 23 -5.05 4.61 -0.52
N THR A 24 -4.91 5.44 0.49
CA THR A 24 -4.37 6.80 0.37
C THR A 24 -2.94 6.91 0.89
N HIS A 25 -2.22 7.98 0.52
CA HIS A 25 -0.90 8.29 1.10
C HIS A 25 -0.91 8.30 2.63
N GLN A 26 -1.96 8.87 3.23
CA GLN A 26 -2.10 8.94 4.70
C GLN A 26 -2.25 7.55 5.32
N GLU A 27 -3.06 6.68 4.73
CA GLU A 27 -3.21 5.30 5.22
C GLU A 27 -1.92 4.50 5.05
N LEU A 28 -1.16 4.75 3.98
CA LEU A 28 0.16 4.17 3.80
C LEU A 28 1.15 4.63 4.89
N GLU A 29 1.12 5.91 5.28
CA GLU A 29 1.89 6.40 6.42
C GLU A 29 1.49 5.72 7.73
N ASP A 30 0.18 5.57 7.98
CA ASP A 30 -0.36 4.91 9.17
C ASP A 30 0.04 3.41 9.22
N LEU A 31 0.18 2.77 8.05
CA LEU A 31 0.73 1.42 7.88
C LEU A 31 2.26 1.36 7.99
N GLY A 32 2.93 2.48 8.25
CA GLY A 32 4.38 2.57 8.42
C GLY A 32 5.17 2.71 7.12
N VAL A 33 4.50 2.95 5.99
CA VAL A 33 5.12 3.25 4.70
C VAL A 33 5.37 4.76 4.61
N SER A 34 6.34 5.28 5.37
CA SER A 34 6.62 6.73 5.42
C SER A 34 7.49 7.28 4.29
N ARG A 35 8.13 6.41 3.50
CA ARG A 35 8.98 6.84 2.39
C ARG A 35 8.10 7.15 1.19
N ILE A 36 8.09 8.40 0.74
CA ILE A 36 7.30 8.86 -0.43
C ILE A 36 7.51 7.93 -1.64
N GLY A 37 8.75 7.64 -2.02
CA GLY A 37 9.00 6.75 -3.16
C GLY A 37 8.45 5.32 -2.99
N HIS A 38 8.27 4.82 -1.77
CA HIS A 38 7.60 3.54 -1.54
C HIS A 38 6.08 3.66 -1.62
N GLN A 39 5.52 4.79 -1.17
CA GLN A 39 4.09 5.06 -1.31
C GLN A 39 3.70 5.12 -2.79
N GLU A 40 4.44 5.89 -3.59
CA GLU A 40 4.21 6.02 -5.03
C GLU A 40 4.25 4.65 -5.74
N LEU A 41 5.24 3.81 -5.45
CA LEU A 41 5.32 2.45 -6.02
C LEU A 41 4.10 1.59 -5.70
N ILE A 42 3.55 1.70 -4.50
CA ILE A 42 2.35 0.96 -4.10
C ILE A 42 1.12 1.50 -4.82
N LEU A 43 0.96 2.83 -4.85
CA LEU A 43 -0.18 3.48 -5.48
C LEU A 43 -0.20 3.25 -7.00
N GLU A 44 0.94 3.35 -7.69
CA GLU A 44 1.04 3.01 -9.12
C GLU A 44 0.65 1.55 -9.38
N ALA A 45 1.10 0.61 -8.53
CA ALA A 45 0.73 -0.79 -8.67
C ALA A 45 -0.77 -1.02 -8.43
N VAL A 46 -1.37 -0.29 -7.49
CA VAL A 46 -2.81 -0.32 -7.21
C VAL A 46 -3.61 0.26 -8.39
N ASP A 47 -3.18 1.39 -8.95
CA ASP A 47 -3.82 2.02 -10.10
C ASP A 47 -3.82 1.09 -11.32
N LEU A 48 -2.71 0.38 -11.54
CA LEU A 48 -2.63 -0.65 -12.59
C LEU A 48 -3.61 -1.80 -12.38
N LEU A 49 -3.88 -2.20 -11.14
CA LEU A 49 -4.89 -3.22 -10.83
C LEU A 49 -6.32 -2.71 -11.04
N CYS A 50 -6.59 -1.43 -10.78
CA CYS A 50 -7.89 -0.79 -11.01
C CYS A 50 -8.23 -0.62 -12.51
N ALA A 51 -7.21 -0.55 -13.37
CA ALA A 51 -7.37 -0.36 -14.80
C ALA A 51 -7.68 -1.65 -15.60
N LEU A 52 -7.75 -2.80 -14.93
CA LEU A 52 -8.02 -4.13 -15.49
C LEU A 52 -9.47 -4.57 -15.27
#